data_AF-A0A5C7NE08-F1
#
_entry.id   AF-A0A5C7NE08-F1
#
_cell.length_a   1.000
_cell.length_b   1.000
_cell.length_c   1.000
_cell.angle_alpha   90.00
_cell.angle_beta   90.00
_cell.angle_gamma   90.00
#
_symmetry.space_group_name_H-M   'P 1'
#
loop_
_entity.id
_entity.type
_entity.pdbx_description
1 polymer ?
#
loop_
_entity_poly.entity_id
_entity_poly.type
_entity_poly.pdbx_seq_one_letter_code
_entity_poly.pdbx_strand_id
1 'polypeptide(L)' 'MSHLVQRMRPYERTVFGEMSALATTLGAVNLGQGFPDTGGPRQVREAAERAIVEGHGDQYPPA' A
#
# COMPACT_ATOMS: atom_id res chain seq x y z
N MET A 1 -6.35 22.01 12.20
CA MET A 1 -5.11 22.67 11.75
C MET A 1 -4.16 21.57 11.28
N SER A 2 -3.53 21.71 10.13
CA SER A 2 -2.58 20.71 9.61
C SER A 2 -1.44 20.50 10.61
N HIS A 3 -1.22 19.26 11.05
CA HIS A 3 -0.12 18.87 11.94
C HIS A 3 1.23 18.80 11.21
N LEU A 4 1.28 19.21 9.93
CA LEU A 4 2.46 19.15 9.09
C LEU A 4 3.35 20.40 9.25
N VAL A 5 4.66 20.15 9.22
CA VAL A 5 5.67 21.21 9.05
C VAL A 5 5.43 21.99 7.76
N GLN A 6 5.77 23.28 7.73
CA GLN A 6 5.41 24.20 6.65
C GLN A 6 5.73 23.67 5.24
N ARG A 7 6.92 23.07 5.06
CA ARG A 7 7.36 22.54 3.76
C ARG A 7 6.54 21.34 3.26
N MET A 8 5.80 20.65 4.13
CA MET A 8 5.02 19.46 3.78
C MET A 8 3.55 19.76 3.51
N ARG A 9 3.05 20.94 3.90
CA ARG A 9 1.64 21.32 3.68
C ARG A 9 1.18 21.19 2.21
N PRO A 10 1.99 21.52 1.18
CA PRO A 10 1.56 21.34 -0.21
C PRO A 10 1.33 19.89 -0.63
N TYR A 11 1.85 18.92 0.13
CA TYR A 11 1.79 17.49 -0.18
C TYR A 11 0.88 16.72 0.79
N GLU A 12 0.08 17.42 1.60
CA GLU A 12 -0.80 16.82 2.61
C GLU A 12 -1.79 15.83 2.00
N ARG A 13 -2.23 16.07 0.76
CA ARG A 13 -3.15 15.22 0.02
C ARG A 13 -2.69 15.06 -1.41
N THR A 14 -3.08 13.96 -2.03
CA THR A 14 -2.84 13.69 -3.44
C THR A 14 -4.15 13.33 -4.13
N VAL A 15 -4.27 13.71 -5.41
CA VAL A 15 -5.43 13.34 -6.24
C VAL A 15 -5.60 11.81 -6.32
N PHE A 16 -4.49 11.05 -6.28
CA PHE A 16 -4.53 9.59 -6.30
C PHE A 16 -5.28 9.00 -5.09
N GLY A 17 -4.98 9.51 -3.89
CA GLY A 17 -5.64 9.07 -2.66
C GLY A 17 -7.12 9.47 -2.64
N GLU A 18 -7.43 10.71 -3.02
CA GLU A 18 -8.81 11.21 -3.04
C GLU A 18 -9.68 10.49 -4.06
N MET A 19 -9.20 10.29 -5.29
CA MET A 19 -9.96 9.62 -6.35
C MET A 19 -10.15 8.13 -6.07
N SER A 20 -9.15 7.45 -5.49
CA SER A 20 -9.28 6.03 -5.10
C SER A 20 -10.34 5.83 -4.02
N ALA A 21 -10.38 6.73 -3.02
CA ALA A 21 -11.40 6.71 -1.97
C ALA A 21 -12.81 7.00 -2.54
N LEU A 22 -12.91 7.96 -3.45
CA LEU A 22 -14.18 8.31 -4.09
C LEU A 22 -14.72 7.16 -4.97
N ALA A 23 -13.86 6.52 -5.77
CA ALA A 23 -14.25 5.37 -6.59
C ALA A 23 -14.79 4.22 -5.73
N THR A 24 -14.12 3.92 -4.60
CA THR A 24 -14.59 2.92 -3.63
C THR A 24 -15.96 3.29 -3.05
N THR A 25 -16.13 4.55 -2.63
CA THR A 25 -17.37 5.04 -2.01
C THR A 25 -18.57 4.95 -2.94
N LEU A 26 -18.36 5.23 -4.23
CA LEU A 26 -19.42 5.24 -5.25
C LEU A 26 -19.59 3.90 -5.97
N GLY A 27 -18.72 2.91 -5.71
CA GLY A 27 -18.68 1.66 -6.47
C GLY A 27 -18.28 1.85 -7.94
N ALA A 28 -17.51 2.90 -8.25
CA ALA A 28 -17.02 3.15 -9.60
C ALA A 28 -15.82 2.25 -9.93
N VAL A 29 -15.66 1.89 -11.22
CA VAL A 29 -14.46 1.19 -11.70
C VAL A 29 -13.26 2.14 -11.58
N ASN A 30 -12.21 1.70 -10.88
CA ASN A 30 -11.03 2.51 -10.65
C ASN A 30 -9.91 2.22 -11.66
N LEU A 31 -9.95 2.89 -12.82
CA LEU A 31 -8.85 2.83 -13.81
C LEU A 31 -7.70 3.82 -13.49
N GLY A 32 -7.76 4.52 -12.36
CA GLY A 32 -6.72 5.43 -11.88
C GLY A 32 -5.77 4.82 -10.84
N GLN A 33 -6.05 3.60 -10.36
CA GLN A 33 -5.20 2.91 -9.39
C GLN A 33 -3.84 2.54 -9.99
N GLY A 34 -2.78 2.71 -9.20
CA GLY A 34 -1.41 2.36 -9.59
C GLY A 34 -0.98 0.95 -9.19
N PHE A 35 -1.89 0.11 -8.70
CA PHE A 35 -1.60 -1.26 -8.24
C PHE A 35 -2.45 -2.29 -9.00
N PRO A 36 -1.91 -3.50 -9.22
CA PRO A 36 -2.63 -4.56 -9.94
C PRO A 36 -3.74 -5.17 -9.08
N ASP A 37 -4.80 -5.66 -9.72
CA ASP A 37 -5.87 -6.45 -9.08
C ASP A 37 -5.48 -7.93 -8.89
N THR A 38 -4.33 -8.35 -9.41
CA THR A 38 -3.87 -9.73 -9.38
C THR A 38 -2.72 -9.92 -8.40
N GLY A 39 -2.67 -11.10 -7.78
CA GLY A 39 -1.57 -11.47 -6.90
C GLY A 39 -0.25 -11.61 -7.65
N GLY A 40 0.86 -11.34 -6.96
CA GLY A 40 2.21 -11.57 -7.49
C GLY A 40 2.56 -13.05 -7.67
N PRO A 41 3.80 -13.35 -8.11
CA PRO A 41 4.27 -14.70 -8.38
C PRO A 41 4.07 -15.64 -7.18
N ARG A 42 3.53 -16.85 -7.45
CA ARG A 42 3.20 -17.84 -6.41
C ARG A 42 4.41 -18.17 -5.54
N GLN A 43 5.58 -18.36 -6.14
CA GLN A 43 6.83 -18.72 -5.47
C GLN A 43 7.24 -17.66 -4.43
N VAL A 44 6.98 -16.38 -4.71
CA VAL A 44 7.26 -15.27 -3.78
C VAL A 44 6.28 -15.31 -2.61
N ARG A 45 5.01 -15.57 -2.87
CA ARG A 45 3.98 -15.70 -1.82
C ARG A 45 4.27 -16.88 -0.88
N GLU A 46 4.60 -18.04 -1.45
CA GLU A 46 4.97 -19.25 -0.69
C GLU A 46 6.25 -19.02 0.15
N ALA A 47 7.23 -18.29 -0.38
CA ALA A 47 8.43 -17.92 0.38
C ALA A 47 8.12 -16.99 1.55
N ALA A 48 7.27 -15.98 1.34
CA ALA A 48 6.85 -15.06 2.40
C ALA A 48 6.06 -15.79 3.51
N GLU A 49 5.15 -16.69 3.13
CA GLU A 49 4.39 -17.51 4.07
C GLU A 49 5.30 -18.38 4.94
N ARG A 50 6.24 -19.11 4.33
CA ARG A 50 7.21 -19.93 5.08
C ARG A 50 8.03 -19.09 6.05
N ALA A 51 8.54 -17.94 5.61
CA ALA A 51 9.35 -17.07 6.46
C ALA A 51 8.60 -16.62 7.73
N ILE A 52 7.30 -16.34 7.63
CA ILE A 52 6.46 -15.99 8.78
C ILE A 52 6.28 -17.21 9.69
N VAL A 53 5.86 -18.36 9.15
CA VAL A 53 5.57 -19.57 9.93
C VAL A 53 6.81 -20.12 10.66
N GLU A 54 7.99 -19.99 10.05
CA GLU A 54 9.27 -20.45 10.62
C GLU A 54 9.90 -19.44 11.59
N GLY A 55 9.24 -18.30 11.84
CA GLY A 55 9.71 -17.28 12.79
C GLY A 55 10.85 -16.39 12.27
N HIS A 56 11.14 -16.44 10.96
CA HIS A 56 12.12 -15.59 10.29
C HIS A 56 11.54 -14.23 9.84
N GLY A 57 10.22 -14.07 9.84
CA GLY A 57 9.53 -12.86 9.37
C GLY A 57 9.25 -11.79 10.44
N ASP A 58 9.41 -12.12 11.71
CA ASP A 58 8.89 -11.30 12.83
C ASP A 58 9.96 -10.47 13.55
N GLN A 59 11.23 -10.59 13.12
CA GLN A 59 12.37 -9.88 13.71
C GLN A 59 13.15 -9.12 12.65
N TYR A 60 14.03 -8.23 13.09
CA TYR A 60 14.91 -7.52 12.17
C TYR A 60 15.76 -8.52 11.37
N PRO A 61 15.78 -8.40 10.03
CA PRO A 61 16.72 -9.17 9.22
C PRO A 61 18.15 -8.75 9.58
N PRO A 62 19.14 -9.64 9.41
CA PRO A 62 20.54 -9.29 9.55
C PRO A 62 20.92 -8.18 8.55
N ALA A 63 21.88 -7.35 8.94
CA ALA A 63 22.43 -6.26 8.12
C ALA A 63 23.29 -6.77 6.95
#